data_AF-A0A3N1SDE9-F1
#
_entry.id   AF-A0A3N1SDE9-F1
#
_cell.length_a   1.000
_cell.length_b   1.000
_cell.length_c   1.000
_cell.angle_alpha   90.00
_cell.angle_beta   90.00
_cell.angle_gamma   90.00
#
_symmetry.space_group_name_H-M   'P 1'
#
loop_
_entity.id
_entity.type
_entity.pdbx_description
1 polymer ?
#
loop_
_entity_poly.entity_id
_entity_poly.type
_entity_poly.pdbx_seq_one_letter_code
_entity_poly.pdbx_strand_id
1 'polypeptide(L)'
;MRHTGQSDNPVIFETPHTAAITDGRVLVLLEPGTGVATLPGGSPEEQDRGGAVSTLRREAEEEGAATFAAPVLLGYVNDPSAPHGYLRYAAALTEAGPERPGPAGGRTRTRVLATPEQALSLFDWGDAAAGQLAAVHRARRQLGLPRAAPQPVTELTGRTAW
;
A
#
# COMPACT_ATOMS: atom_id res chain seq x y z
N MET A 1 14.76 17.26 -35.68
CA MET A 1 15.74 17.24 -34.59
C MET A 1 15.01 16.75 -33.35
N ARG A 2 15.10 15.46 -33.03
CA ARG A 2 14.41 14.85 -31.88
C ARG A 2 15.41 14.80 -30.73
N HIS A 3 15.17 15.56 -29.66
CA HIS A 3 15.93 15.42 -28.42
C HIS A 3 15.40 14.19 -27.68
N THR A 4 16.08 13.06 -27.83
CA THR A 4 16.04 11.95 -26.88
C THR A 4 16.91 12.34 -25.69
N GLY A 5 16.33 13.05 -24.72
CA GLY A 5 16.94 13.27 -23.42
C GLY A 5 16.69 12.06 -22.54
N GLN A 6 17.46 11.00 -22.72
CA GLN A 6 17.60 9.97 -21.69
C GLN A 6 18.41 10.62 -20.56
N SER A 7 17.78 10.98 -19.44
CA SER A 7 18.51 11.44 -18.27
C SER A 7 19.19 10.23 -17.62
N ASP A 8 20.52 10.17 -17.64
CA ASP A 8 21.37 9.16 -17.00
C ASP A 8 21.37 9.26 -15.45
N ASN A 9 20.25 9.69 -14.85
CA ASN A 9 20.10 9.70 -13.41
C ASN A 9 19.39 8.41 -12.99
N PRO A 10 20.00 7.53 -12.16
CA PRO A 10 19.28 6.37 -11.66
C PRO A 10 18.07 6.87 -10.87
N VAL A 11 16.86 6.50 -11.30
CA VAL A 11 15.66 6.72 -10.50
C VAL A 11 15.86 5.90 -9.22
N ILE A 12 16.14 6.59 -8.12
CA ILE A 12 16.23 5.97 -6.79
C ILE A 12 14.80 5.64 -6.39
N PHE A 13 14.54 4.37 -6.09
CA PHE A 13 13.24 3.93 -5.60
C PHE A 13 13.21 4.09 -4.09
N GLU A 14 12.46 5.06 -3.60
CA GLU A 14 12.52 5.44 -2.19
C GLU A 14 11.29 4.95 -1.45
N THR A 15 10.08 5.14 -1.99
CA THR A 15 8.86 5.00 -1.18
C THR A 15 8.12 3.69 -1.45
N PRO A 16 8.17 2.68 -0.57
CA PRO A 16 7.43 1.44 -0.73
C PRO A 16 5.96 1.60 -0.29
N HIS A 17 5.04 1.05 -1.08
CA HIS A 17 3.62 0.91 -0.73
C HIS A 17 3.24 -0.56 -0.58
N THR A 18 2.34 -0.87 0.36
CA THR A 18 1.83 -2.25 0.57
C THR A 18 0.37 -2.39 0.24
N ALA A 19 0.05 -3.39 -0.58
CA ALA A 19 -1.25 -4.05 -0.55
C ALA A 19 -1.24 -5.12 0.55
N ALA A 20 -1.74 -4.80 1.75
CA ALA A 20 -1.81 -5.76 2.86
C ALA A 20 -3.13 -6.53 2.76
N ILE A 21 -3.05 -7.85 2.55
CA ILE A 21 -4.17 -8.69 2.12
C ILE A 21 -4.57 -9.65 3.22
N THR A 22 -5.85 -9.69 3.59
CA THR A 22 -6.41 -10.64 4.58
C THR A 22 -7.07 -11.84 3.87
N ASP A 23 -8.40 -11.93 3.93
CA ASP A 23 -9.28 -12.90 3.27
C ASP A 23 -9.49 -12.58 1.77
N GLY A 24 -8.44 -12.05 1.13
CA GLY A 24 -8.48 -11.55 -0.24
C GLY A 24 -8.90 -10.08 -0.36
N ARG A 25 -9.24 -9.41 0.74
CA ARG A 25 -9.41 -7.95 0.82
C ARG A 25 -8.10 -7.25 1.14
N VAL A 26 -7.96 -6.02 0.68
CA VAL A 26 -6.81 -5.14 0.92
C VAL A 26 -7.14 -4.12 2.01
N LEU A 27 -6.16 -3.81 2.85
CA LEU A 27 -6.20 -2.65 3.75
C LEU A 27 -6.03 -1.36 2.94
N VAL A 28 -6.97 -0.44 3.11
CA VAL A 28 -6.95 0.92 2.58
C VAL A 28 -7.09 1.91 3.73
N LEU A 29 -6.34 3.00 3.69
CA LEU A 29 -6.44 4.10 4.64
C LEU A 29 -7.22 5.24 3.99
N LEU A 30 -8.15 5.85 4.73
CA LEU A 30 -8.92 7.00 4.27
C LEU A 30 -8.57 8.22 5.11
N GLU A 31 -8.24 9.31 4.42
CA GLU A 31 -7.93 10.59 5.05
C GLU A 31 -9.16 11.18 5.75
N PRO A 32 -9.07 11.54 7.05
CA PRO A 32 -10.20 12.10 7.78
C PRO A 32 -10.67 13.43 7.18
N GLY A 33 -11.97 13.51 6.88
CA GLY A 33 -12.62 14.71 6.39
C GLY A 33 -12.63 14.86 4.87
N THR A 34 -11.70 14.22 4.14
CA THR A 34 -11.71 14.21 2.67
C THR A 34 -12.10 12.85 2.09
N GLY A 35 -11.86 11.77 2.82
CA GLY A 35 -12.09 10.40 2.35
C GLY A 35 -11.11 9.95 1.27
N VAL A 36 -10.04 10.70 1.02
CA VAL A 36 -9.02 10.34 0.04
C VAL A 36 -8.37 9.01 0.46
N ALA A 37 -8.33 8.05 -0.46
CA ALA A 37 -7.76 6.75 -0.22
C ALA A 37 -6.25 6.74 -0.42
N THR A 38 -5.54 6.07 0.50
CA THR A 38 -4.10 5.79 0.44
C THR A 38 -3.85 4.31 0.77
N LEU A 39 -2.70 3.81 0.33
CA LEU A 39 -2.15 2.56 0.86
C LEU A 39 -1.06 2.91 1.88
N PRO A 40 -0.82 2.07 2.91
CA PRO A 40 0.29 2.29 3.81
C PRO A 40 1.61 2.36 3.04
N GLY A 41 2.36 3.43 3.27
CA GLY A 41 3.63 3.67 2.61
C GLY A 41 4.16 5.09 2.83
N GLY A 42 5.48 5.23 2.77
CA GLY A 42 6.15 6.49 3.02
C GLY A 42 7.64 6.38 2.73
N SER A 43 8.35 7.47 2.95
CA SER A 43 9.77 7.58 2.57
C SER A 43 10.66 6.79 3.53
N PRO A 44 11.81 6.27 3.06
CA PRO A 44 12.77 5.64 3.95
C PRO A 44 13.31 6.66 4.95
N GLU A 45 13.48 6.20 6.18
CA GLU A 45 14.10 6.95 7.26
C GLU A 45 15.43 6.29 7.68
N GLU A 46 16.24 7.01 8.46
CA GLU A 46 17.54 6.51 8.94
C GLU A 46 17.40 5.18 9.70
N GLN A 47 16.33 5.04 10.49
CA GLN A 47 16.01 3.82 11.22
C GLN A 47 15.75 2.60 10.32
N ASP A 48 15.36 2.82 9.06
CA ASP A 48 15.12 1.75 8.10
C ASP A 48 16.43 1.17 7.53
N ARG A 49 17.56 1.86 7.76
CA ARG A 49 18.91 1.49 7.28
C ARG A 49 18.95 1.24 5.76
N GLY A 50 18.14 1.99 5.02
CA GLY A 50 18.00 1.87 3.56
C GLY A 50 17.25 0.62 3.08
N GLY A 51 16.63 -0.15 3.97
CA GLY A 51 15.89 -1.36 3.62
C GLY A 51 14.43 -1.06 3.26
N ALA A 52 14.05 -1.22 2.00
CA ALA A 52 12.67 -0.99 1.54
C ALA A 52 11.62 -1.80 2.34
N VAL A 53 11.92 -3.05 2.71
CA VAL A 53 11.01 -3.86 3.54
C VAL A 53 10.94 -3.34 4.98
N SER A 54 12.02 -2.76 5.50
CA SER A 54 12.02 -2.13 6.84
C SER A 54 11.13 -0.89 6.85
N THR A 55 11.31 0.01 5.88
CA THR A 55 10.44 1.17 5.66
C THR A 55 8.99 0.74 5.56
N LEU A 56 8.72 -0.27 4.73
CA LEU A 56 7.36 -0.77 4.54
C LEU A 56 6.69 -1.28 5.81
N ARG A 57 7.46 -1.95 6.69
CA ARG A 57 6.95 -2.45 7.97
C ARG A 57 6.64 -1.30 8.92
N ARG A 58 7.54 -0.32 9.01
CA ARG A 58 7.34 0.88 9.82
C ARG A 58 6.10 1.63 9.37
N GLU A 59 5.98 1.93 8.09
CA GLU A 59 4.85 2.69 7.54
C GLU A 59 3.51 1.97 7.75
N ALA A 60 3.47 0.64 7.58
CA ALA A 60 2.27 -0.14 7.88
C ALA A 60 1.88 -0.05 9.36
N GLU A 61 2.86 -0.08 10.27
CA GLU A 61 2.63 0.07 11.71
C GLU A 61 2.19 1.51 12.07
N GLU A 62 2.84 2.52 11.52
CA GLU A 62 2.59 3.93 11.84
C GLU A 62 1.26 4.42 11.27
N GLU A 63 0.95 4.09 10.01
CA GLU A 63 -0.23 4.61 9.33
C GLU A 63 -1.47 3.72 9.49
N GLY A 64 -1.27 2.40 9.61
CA GLY A 64 -2.34 1.41 9.66
C GLY A 64 -2.49 0.69 10.99
N ALA A 65 -1.54 0.87 11.93
CA ALA A 65 -1.35 -0.05 13.06
C ALA A 65 -1.31 -1.51 12.57
N ALA A 66 -0.72 -1.76 11.40
CA ALA A 66 -0.84 -3.02 10.68
C ALA A 66 0.50 -3.77 10.64
N THR A 67 0.45 -5.09 10.83
CA THR A 67 1.59 -5.98 10.62
C THR A 67 1.28 -6.99 9.54
N PHE A 68 2.32 -7.47 8.86
CA PHE A 68 2.18 -8.39 7.75
C PHE A 68 3.34 -9.40 7.69
N ALA A 69 3.10 -10.52 7.00
CA ALA A 69 4.05 -11.61 6.78
C ALA A 69 5.23 -11.19 5.85
N ALA A 70 5.89 -12.13 5.18
CA ALA A 70 6.91 -11.79 4.19
C ALA A 70 6.26 -11.12 2.96
N PRO A 71 6.66 -9.89 2.57
CA PRO A 71 6.09 -9.22 1.41
C PRO A 71 6.67 -9.76 0.10
N VAL A 72 5.86 -9.71 -0.96
CA VAL A 72 6.23 -10.01 -2.34
C VAL A 72 6.32 -8.71 -3.13
N LEU A 73 7.44 -8.47 -3.80
CA LEU A 73 7.62 -7.33 -4.69
C LEU A 73 6.77 -7.50 -5.96
N LEU A 74 5.88 -6.54 -6.21
CA LEU A 74 5.03 -6.49 -7.41
C LEU A 74 5.71 -5.74 -8.57
N GLY A 75 6.70 -4.92 -8.24
CA GLY A 75 7.44 -4.07 -9.16
C GLY A 75 7.50 -2.64 -8.63
N TYR A 76 7.69 -1.68 -9.54
CA TYR A 76 7.72 -0.26 -9.21
C TYR A 76 6.74 0.53 -10.08
N VAL A 77 6.48 1.78 -9.70
CA VAL A 77 5.81 2.81 -10.50
C VAL A 77 6.71 4.04 -10.50
N ASN A 78 6.93 4.62 -11.67
CA ASN A 78 7.57 5.92 -11.76
C ASN A 78 6.46 6.97 -11.73
N ASP A 79 6.58 7.92 -10.82
CA ASP A 79 5.76 9.12 -10.84
C ASP A 79 6.57 10.23 -11.51
N PRO A 80 6.17 10.70 -12.70
CA PRO A 80 6.90 11.75 -13.40
C PRO A 80 6.88 13.10 -12.66
N SER A 81 5.99 13.25 -11.67
CA SER A 81 5.94 14.43 -10.80
C SER A 81 6.86 14.33 -9.58
N ALA A 82 7.39 13.14 -9.29
CA ALA A 82 8.33 12.89 -8.20
C ALA A 82 9.75 12.60 -8.73
N PRO A 83 10.81 12.99 -8.00
CA PRO A 83 12.18 12.65 -8.38
C PRO A 83 12.52 11.15 -8.16
N HIS A 84 11.61 10.40 -7.53
CA HIS A 84 11.78 8.99 -7.17
C HIS A 84 10.62 8.13 -7.66
N GLY A 85 10.87 6.82 -7.77
CA GLY A 85 9.83 5.84 -8.03
C GLY A 85 9.31 5.19 -6.74
N TYR A 86 8.12 4.61 -6.83
CA TYR A 86 7.46 3.87 -5.77
C TYR A 86 7.67 2.37 -5.93
N LEU A 87 8.23 1.70 -4.92
CA LEU A 87 8.19 0.23 -4.87
C LEU A 87 6.80 -0.22 -4.46
N ARG A 88 6.33 -1.32 -5.03
CA ARG A 88 5.02 -1.89 -4.72
C ARG A 88 5.19 -3.28 -4.19
N TYR A 89 4.61 -3.53 -3.02
CA TYR A 89 4.61 -4.83 -2.38
C TYR A 89 3.18 -5.30 -2.13
N ALA A 90 3.02 -6.62 -2.00
CA ALA A 90 1.84 -7.21 -1.39
C ALA A 90 2.27 -8.17 -0.29
N ALA A 91 1.49 -8.26 0.78
CA ALA A 91 1.77 -9.17 1.88
C ALA A 91 0.49 -9.69 2.51
N ALA A 92 0.53 -10.86 3.14
CA ALA A 92 -0.55 -11.31 3.99
C ALA A 92 -0.58 -10.47 5.27
N LEU A 93 -1.69 -9.80 5.55
CA LEU A 93 -1.91 -9.03 6.77
C LEU A 93 -2.11 -9.99 7.94
N THR A 94 -1.36 -9.81 9.02
CA THR A 94 -1.36 -10.71 10.20
C THR A 94 -2.08 -10.09 11.39
N GLU A 95 -1.94 -8.77 11.59
CA GLU A 95 -2.64 -8.05 12.65
C GLU A 95 -2.96 -6.62 12.20
N ALA A 96 -4.10 -6.11 12.64
CA ALA A 96 -4.38 -4.69 12.76
C ALA A 96 -4.58 -4.38 14.24
N GLY A 97 -3.73 -3.56 14.81
CA GLY A 97 -3.77 -3.10 16.20
C GLY A 97 -4.92 -2.11 16.46
N PRO A 98 -4.99 -1.56 17.69
CA PRO A 98 -5.96 -0.51 17.98
C PRO A 98 -5.69 0.73 17.11
N GLU A 99 -6.74 1.52 16.90
CA GLU A 99 -6.64 2.80 16.22
C GLU A 99 -5.65 3.72 16.95
N ARG A 100 -4.70 4.31 16.22
CA ARG A 100 -3.66 5.20 16.78
C ARG A 100 -3.49 6.43 15.88
N PRO A 101 -3.40 7.64 16.45
CA PRO A 101 -2.98 8.82 15.70
C PRO A 101 -1.61 8.60 15.06
N GLY A 102 -1.42 9.12 13.85
CA GLY A 102 -0.13 9.03 13.17
C GLY A 102 0.97 9.84 13.88
N PRO A 103 2.25 9.47 13.72
CA PRO A 103 3.36 10.04 14.48
C PRO A 103 3.57 11.55 14.29
N ALA A 104 3.12 12.13 13.17
CA ALA A 104 3.21 13.56 12.87
C ALA A 104 2.09 14.43 13.50
N GLY A 105 1.53 14.03 14.65
CA GLY A 105 0.32 14.65 15.22
C GLY A 105 -0.91 14.51 14.30
N GLY A 106 -0.84 13.55 13.39
CA GLY A 106 -1.80 13.35 12.32
C GLY A 106 -3.13 12.83 12.85
N ARG A 107 -4.22 13.30 12.23
CA ARG A 107 -5.56 12.74 12.49
C ARG A 107 -5.52 11.25 12.17
N THR A 108 -6.18 10.44 13.01
CA THR A 108 -6.20 9.00 12.75
C THR A 108 -6.95 8.70 11.46
N ARG A 109 -6.30 8.03 10.51
CA ARG A 109 -6.91 7.61 9.26
C ARG A 109 -7.92 6.49 9.51
N THR A 110 -9.06 6.56 8.83
CA THR A 110 -10.03 5.46 8.87
C THR A 110 -9.46 4.29 8.10
N ARG A 111 -9.41 3.11 8.73
CA ARG A 111 -8.88 1.88 8.12
C ARG A 111 -10.03 1.05 7.59
N VAL A 112 -9.98 0.67 6.33
CA VAL A 112 -11.03 -0.16 5.71
C VAL A 112 -10.44 -1.38 5.01
N LEU A 113 -11.15 -2.49 5.08
CA LEU A 113 -10.93 -3.65 4.23
C LEU A 113 -11.84 -3.56 3.01
N ALA A 114 -11.25 -3.55 1.83
CA ALA A 114 -11.94 -3.50 0.55
C ALA A 114 -11.48 -4.65 -0.36
N THR A 115 -12.34 -5.16 -1.24
CA THR A 115 -11.86 -6.03 -2.32
C THR A 115 -10.86 -5.27 -3.21
N PRO A 116 -9.92 -5.95 -3.90
CA PRO A 116 -9.02 -5.28 -4.84
C PRO A 116 -9.77 -4.44 -5.89
N GLU A 117 -10.93 -4.92 -6.34
CA GLU A 117 -11.82 -4.22 -7.27
C GLU A 117 -12.46 -2.95 -6.64
N GLN A 118 -12.87 -3.00 -5.37
CA GLN A 118 -13.35 -1.81 -4.65
C GLN A 118 -12.24 -0.81 -4.38
N ALA A 119 -11.06 -1.28 -3.96
CA ALA A 119 -9.90 -0.42 -3.75
C ALA A 119 -9.59 0.35 -5.05
N LEU A 120 -9.59 -0.35 -6.19
CA LEU A 120 -9.43 0.30 -7.49
C LEU A 120 -10.44 1.42 -7.75
N SER A 121 -11.68 1.30 -7.26
CA SER A 121 -12.70 2.35 -7.41
C SER A 121 -12.51 3.52 -6.44
N LEU A 122 -11.76 3.32 -5.35
CA LEU A 122 -11.36 4.36 -4.40
C LEU A 122 -10.13 5.14 -4.87
N PHE A 123 -9.33 4.56 -5.78
CA PHE A 123 -8.13 5.19 -6.34
C PHE A 123 -8.37 5.68 -7.78
N ASP A 124 -7.89 6.87 -8.10
CA ASP A 124 -7.94 7.40 -9.47
C ASP A 124 -6.69 7.00 -10.29
N TRP A 125 -6.43 5.69 -10.41
CA TRP A 125 -5.20 5.16 -11.04
C TRP A 125 -5.23 5.14 -12.58
N GLY A 126 -6.30 5.60 -13.21
CA GLY A 126 -6.42 5.70 -14.67
C GLY A 126 -6.01 4.43 -15.42
N ASP A 127 -5.24 4.57 -16.50
CA ASP A 127 -4.83 3.47 -17.39
C ASP A 127 -3.99 2.38 -16.69
N ALA A 128 -3.33 2.71 -15.57
CA ALA A 128 -2.55 1.74 -14.81
C ALA A 128 -3.41 0.77 -13.99
N ALA A 129 -4.69 1.11 -13.77
CA ALA A 129 -5.62 0.40 -12.89
C ALA A 129 -5.70 -1.11 -13.18
N ALA A 130 -5.87 -1.50 -14.45
CA ALA A 130 -5.99 -2.91 -14.83
C ALA A 130 -4.72 -3.72 -14.51
N GLY A 131 -3.55 -3.11 -14.74
CA GLY A 131 -2.25 -3.72 -14.43
C GLY A 131 -2.04 -3.89 -12.91
N GLN A 132 -2.44 -2.90 -12.12
CA GLN A 132 -2.38 -2.96 -10.66
C GLN A 132 -3.27 -4.09 -10.12
N LEU A 133 -4.52 -4.15 -10.58
CA LEU A 133 -5.46 -5.19 -10.17
C LEU A 133 -4.95 -6.60 -10.51
N ALA A 134 -4.40 -6.78 -11.72
CA ALA A 134 -3.82 -8.05 -12.14
C ALA A 134 -2.61 -8.45 -11.27
N ALA A 135 -1.75 -7.50 -10.89
CA ALA A 135 -0.61 -7.74 -10.02
C ALA A 135 -1.05 -8.17 -8.61
N VAL A 136 -2.03 -7.47 -8.01
CA VAL A 136 -2.60 -7.83 -6.70
C VAL A 136 -3.22 -9.23 -6.72
N HIS A 137 -3.99 -9.56 -7.76
CA HIS A 137 -4.56 -10.90 -7.89
C HIS A 137 -3.51 -11.99 -8.07
N ARG A 138 -2.39 -11.71 -8.76
CA ARG A 138 -1.26 -12.65 -8.87
C ARG A 138 -0.60 -12.86 -7.52
N ALA A 139 -0.31 -11.78 -6.79
CA ALA A 139 0.31 -11.84 -5.49
C ALA A 139 -0.56 -12.57 -4.46
N ARG A 140 -1.87 -12.29 -4.44
CA ARG A 140 -2.85 -13.03 -3.64
C ARG A 140 -2.74 -14.54 -3.85
N ARG A 141 -2.63 -15.00 -5.09
CA ARG A 141 -2.45 -16.43 -5.40
C ARG A 141 -1.10 -16.96 -4.92
N GLN A 142 -0.02 -16.19 -5.07
CA GLN A 142 1.31 -16.57 -4.60
C GLN A 142 1.38 -16.68 -3.07
N LEU A 143 0.65 -15.81 -2.37
CA LEU A 143 0.51 -15.80 -0.92
C LEU A 143 -0.48 -16.86 -0.39
N GLY A 144 -1.14 -17.63 -1.27
CA GLY A 144 -2.13 -18.65 -0.87
C GLY A 144 -3.44 -18.08 -0.31
N LEU A 145 -3.73 -16.80 -0.55
CA LEU A 145 -4.90 -16.12 0.01
C LEU A 145 -6.16 -16.35 -0.84
N PRO A 146 -7.36 -16.44 -0.23
CA PRO A 146 -8.61 -16.66 -0.97
C PRO A 146 -8.97 -15.44 -1.82
N ARG A 147 -9.91 -15.59 -2.77
CA ARG A 147 -10.52 -14.44 -3.45
C ARG A 147 -11.67 -13.96 -2.59
N ALA A 148 -11.69 -12.69 -2.24
CA ALA A 148 -12.80 -12.11 -1.50
C ALA A 148 -14.09 -12.17 -2.33
N ALA A 149 -15.19 -12.58 -1.70
CA ALA A 149 -16.52 -12.46 -2.29
C ALA A 149 -16.94 -10.98 -2.35
N PRO A 150 -17.78 -10.57 -3.33
CA PRO A 150 -18.35 -9.23 -3.34
C PRO A 150 -19.11 -8.94 -2.04
N GLN A 151 -18.71 -7.89 -1.33
CA GLN A 151 -19.30 -7.46 -0.06
C GLN A 151 -19.01 -5.97 0.17
N PRO A 152 -19.76 -5.27 1.04
CA PRO A 152 -19.43 -3.90 1.42
C PRO A 152 -18.02 -3.76 2.01
N VAL A 153 -17.44 -2.57 1.90
CA VAL A 153 -16.19 -2.26 2.63
C VAL A 153 -16.44 -2.40 4.13
N THR A 154 -15.43 -2.87 4.87
CA THR A 154 -15.51 -3.04 6.32
C THR A 154 -14.54 -2.10 7.01
N GLU A 155 -15.03 -1.23 7.87
CA GLU A 155 -14.18 -0.39 8.72
C GLU A 155 -13.57 -1.21 9.87
N LEU A 156 -12.28 -0.99 10.13
CA LEU A 156 -11.54 -1.61 11.23
C LEU A 156 -11.46 -0.65 12.42
N THR A 157 -12.40 -0.77 13.35
CA THR A 157 -12.52 0.10 14.53
C THR A 157 -11.74 -0.40 15.76
N GLY A 158 -11.21 -1.62 15.72
CA GLY A 158 -10.53 -2.24 16.86
C GLY A 158 -9.42 -3.20 16.44
N ARG A 159 -8.82 -3.86 17.43
CA ARG A 159 -7.80 -4.88 17.17
C ARG A 159 -8.41 -6.08 16.44
N THR A 160 -7.73 -6.54 15.39
CA THR A 160 -8.08 -7.73 14.61
C THR A 160 -6.81 -8.52 14.28
N ALA A 161 -6.86 -9.85 14.35
CA ALA A 161 -5.77 -10.74 13.97
C ALA A 161 -6.30 -11.82 13.01
N TRP A 162 -5.43 -12.32 12.12
CA TRP A 162 -5.77 -13.30 11.08
C TRP A 162 -4.79 -14.48 11.07
#